data_AF-A0A4Q9DJC2-F1
#
_entry.id   AF-A0A4Q9DJC2-F1
#
_cell.length_a   1.000
_cell.length_b   1.000
_cell.length_c   1.000
_cell.angle_alpha   90.00
_cell.angle_beta   90.00
_cell.angle_gamma   90.00
#
_symmetry.space_group_name_H-M   'P 1'
#
loop_
_entity.id
_entity.type
_entity.pdbx_description
1 polymer ?
#
loop_
_entity_poly.entity_id
_entity_poly.type
_entity_poly.pdbx_seq_one_letter_code
_entity_poly.pdbx_strand_id
1 'polypeptide(L)'
;MMVSRWIAAAAICTVVFAADVPYQAHAAGQKVGTVIDQVLSTDIQAFVNGQKIPSMNIRGYTAVTAEDLRSYGYDVSWSPYTRQLRISEAAGRDITGKVAPGERAALPVGAKLKDVLYTDIQSFYVKDGQEFPLPSYNIDGSTAIVLNDLESYGRLDWDEAKRTLSLQSESFLTGKQPDNPQAQPQALQLKTTSAVAKTIDFRDGTMYDGEAKVGFGEDGLPFFSLDYFGKMFGYQISRSGKVYTIDGGLYSFEVTPGSLTAKTYWGGELDNQFELIRAPQVKDGQIYIYSIDMERLFGYTALWNQEESKLDIRYDHYDVQDYGLPAVVSGDRLKVTGTLLESTMRGYTTKPISLSLDNMGLIYNMTTAAAAGQKMQDDMHVSLADCDIALALGLNRIKETLKSGERILYKSAYDVSTDFAQFPFSVDLEGFKLDGAAQGLVQSDSAEPEFTGTSKVPFNVQVFKWDERSGYLQPTPQQEINPDESGRYVMPLHLTQGPGLYKVNVSLSEWVTTPRSGAIKAYFDKGHFYVKVP
;
A
#
# COMPACT_ATOMS: atom_id res chain seq x y z
N MET A 1 33.16 54.28 55.35
CA MET A 1 32.36 53.44 56.26
C MET A 1 31.48 52.56 55.38
N MET A 2 31.62 51.25 55.57
CA MET A 2 30.93 50.12 54.89
C MET A 2 31.15 49.91 53.39
N VAL A 3 32.01 48.92 53.16
CA VAL A 3 32.23 48.12 51.96
C VAL A 3 31.09 47.12 51.82
N SER A 4 30.57 46.90 50.62
CA SER A 4 29.93 45.62 50.26
C SER A 4 30.36 45.21 48.86
N ARG A 5 31.21 44.19 48.82
CA ARG A 5 31.63 43.44 47.63
C ARG A 5 30.48 42.55 47.18
N TRP A 6 30.19 42.54 45.88
CA TRP A 6 29.64 41.37 45.20
C TRP A 6 30.45 41.15 43.93
N ILE A 7 31.13 40.00 43.90
CA ILE A 7 31.84 39.47 42.74
C ILE A 7 30.76 38.77 41.90
N ALA A 8 30.42 39.34 40.75
CA ALA A 8 29.68 38.61 39.72
C ALA A 8 30.69 37.82 38.89
N ALA A 9 30.65 36.50 39.03
CA ALA A 9 31.40 35.59 38.18
C ALA A 9 30.81 35.64 36.76
N ALA A 10 31.60 36.12 35.79
CA ALA A 10 31.29 36.02 34.38
C ALA A 10 31.49 34.56 33.93
N ALA A 11 30.39 33.82 33.78
CA ALA A 11 30.40 32.57 33.04
C ALA A 11 30.41 32.91 31.55
N ILE A 12 31.59 32.82 30.94
CA ILE A 12 31.79 32.89 29.50
C ILE A 12 31.14 31.63 28.91
N CYS A 13 29.93 31.77 28.35
CA CYS A 13 29.38 30.79 27.42
C CYS A 13 30.14 30.91 26.10
N THR A 14 31.23 30.17 25.96
CA THR A 14 31.81 29.85 24.66
C THR A 14 30.76 29.09 23.84
N VAL A 15 30.14 29.79 22.89
CA VAL A 15 29.46 29.16 21.76
C VAL A 15 30.52 28.42 20.97
N VAL A 16 30.57 27.10 21.14
CA VAL A 16 31.32 26.24 20.24
C VAL A 16 30.52 26.23 18.94
N PHE A 17 30.97 27.02 17.96
CA PHE A 17 30.64 26.75 16.56
C PHE A 17 31.20 25.36 16.25
N ALA A 18 30.36 24.33 16.29
CA ALA A 18 30.67 23.07 15.67
C ALA A 18 30.85 23.36 14.18
N ALA A 19 32.05 23.16 13.67
CA ALA A 19 32.31 23.27 12.25
C ALA A 19 31.34 22.36 11.49
N ASP A 20 30.64 22.91 10.50
CA ASP A 20 29.88 22.16 9.51
C ASP A 20 30.85 21.23 8.79
N VAL A 21 30.95 19.99 9.26
CA VAL A 21 31.60 18.92 8.51
C VAL A 21 30.61 18.52 7.43
N PRO A 22 30.92 18.72 6.13
CA PRO A 22 30.05 18.23 5.07
C PRO A 22 29.92 16.71 5.21
N TYR A 23 28.69 16.26 5.42
CA TYR A 23 28.32 14.85 5.52
C TYR A 23 28.50 14.20 4.14
N GLN A 24 29.63 13.54 3.91
CA GLN A 24 29.78 12.62 2.79
C GLN A 24 30.40 11.29 3.21
N ALA A 25 29.78 10.24 2.68
CA ALA A 25 30.20 8.84 2.59
C ALA A 25 30.38 8.10 3.93
N HIS A 26 29.29 7.50 4.43
CA HIS A 26 29.41 6.38 5.36
C HIS A 26 30.13 5.22 4.67
N ALA A 27 31.16 4.70 5.36
CA ALA A 27 32.13 3.76 4.85
C ALA A 27 31.49 2.50 4.25
N ALA A 28 31.96 2.13 3.05
CA ALA A 28 31.69 0.81 2.46
C ALA A 28 32.16 -0.29 3.44
N GLY A 29 31.21 -1.12 3.92
CA GLY A 29 31.52 -2.29 4.75
C GLY A 29 30.70 -2.47 6.04
N GLN A 30 29.81 -1.54 6.40
CA GLN A 30 28.88 -1.79 7.52
C GLN A 30 27.77 -2.77 7.12
N LYS A 31 27.44 -3.71 8.01
CA LYS A 31 26.37 -4.69 7.78
C LYS A 31 25.02 -4.05 8.08
N VAL A 32 24.04 -4.20 7.18
CA VAL A 32 22.65 -3.78 7.40
C VAL A 32 22.13 -4.30 8.75
N GLY A 33 21.48 -3.43 9.51
CA GLY A 33 20.96 -3.74 10.85
C GLY A 33 21.98 -3.56 11.99
N THR A 34 23.21 -3.12 11.70
CA THR A 34 24.17 -2.75 12.76
C THR A 34 23.68 -1.51 13.49
N VAL A 35 23.64 -1.54 14.82
CA VAL A 35 23.34 -0.34 15.63
C VAL A 35 24.44 0.69 15.43
N ILE A 36 24.09 1.87 14.92
CA ILE A 36 25.02 2.99 14.66
C ILE A 36 24.69 4.24 15.48
N ASP A 37 23.51 4.29 16.10
CA ASP A 37 23.11 5.34 17.01
C ASP A 37 21.87 4.93 17.83
N GLN A 38 21.27 5.90 18.52
CA GLN A 38 20.04 5.76 19.27
C GLN A 38 19.10 6.94 19.03
N VAL A 39 17.81 6.65 19.07
CA VAL A 39 16.75 7.65 19.10
C VAL A 39 16.55 8.10 20.53
N LEU A 40 16.54 9.41 20.76
CA LEU A 40 16.31 10.01 22.07
C LEU A 40 14.95 10.70 22.14
N SER A 41 14.33 10.67 23.32
CA SER A 41 13.12 11.42 23.64
C SER A 41 13.42 12.92 23.60
N THR A 42 12.51 13.70 23.03
CA THR A 42 12.64 15.14 22.88
C THR A 42 11.31 15.81 23.19
N ASP A 43 11.38 17.03 23.69
CA ASP A 43 10.24 17.94 23.88
C ASP A 43 9.99 18.82 22.63
N ILE A 44 10.82 18.66 21.59
CA ILE A 44 10.65 19.34 20.32
C ILE A 44 9.41 18.81 19.60
N GLN A 45 8.56 19.72 19.13
CA GLN A 45 7.45 19.38 18.24
C GLN A 45 7.78 19.74 16.79
N ALA A 46 7.68 18.78 15.90
CA ALA A 46 7.88 18.99 14.47
C ALA A 46 6.55 19.25 13.75
N PHE A 47 6.58 20.16 12.78
CA PHE A 47 5.47 20.46 11.89
C PHE A 47 5.95 20.42 10.44
N VAL A 48 5.14 19.86 9.55
CA VAL A 48 5.34 19.89 8.10
C VAL A 48 4.08 20.44 7.46
N ASN A 49 4.20 21.50 6.67
CA ASN A 49 3.08 22.16 6.00
C ASN A 49 1.91 22.47 6.95
N GLY A 50 2.25 22.95 8.16
CA GLY A 50 1.28 23.36 9.18
C GLY A 50 0.69 22.23 10.03
N GLN A 51 0.93 20.96 9.71
CA GLN A 51 0.46 19.82 10.51
C GLN A 51 1.57 19.22 11.36
N LYS A 52 1.23 18.81 12.59
CA LYS A 52 2.17 18.17 13.51
C LYS A 52 2.55 16.79 12.98
N ILE A 53 3.85 16.50 12.90
CA ILE A 53 4.38 15.19 12.47
C ILE A 53 5.07 14.46 13.63
N PRO A 54 4.88 13.13 13.78
CA PRO A 54 5.71 12.34 14.68
C PRO A 54 7.18 12.52 14.34
N SER A 55 7.95 12.95 15.33
CA SER A 55 9.37 13.23 15.18
C SER A 55 10.16 12.58 16.29
N MET A 56 11.46 12.53 16.08
CA MET A 56 12.40 11.89 16.98
C MET A 56 13.74 12.61 16.94
N ASN A 57 14.55 12.49 17.98
CA ASN A 57 15.88 13.08 18.00
C ASN A 57 16.94 12.04 17.61
N ILE A 58 17.74 12.36 16.60
CA ILE A 58 18.91 11.58 16.18
C ILE A 58 20.08 12.55 16.14
N ARG A 59 21.11 12.29 16.96
CA ARG A 59 22.33 13.14 17.03
C ARG A 59 22.05 14.63 17.24
N GLY A 60 21.01 14.98 17.99
CA GLY A 60 20.63 16.38 18.22
C GLY A 60 19.73 16.99 17.15
N TYR A 61 19.49 16.30 16.03
CA TYR A 61 18.62 16.77 14.96
C TYR A 61 17.22 16.15 15.05
N THR A 62 16.22 16.91 14.60
CA THR A 62 14.83 16.44 14.49
C THR A 62 14.67 15.62 13.22
N ALA A 63 14.47 14.32 13.40
CA ALA A 63 14.21 13.36 12.34
C ALA A 63 12.73 12.96 12.30
N VAL A 64 12.29 12.54 11.12
CA VAL A 64 10.94 12.04 10.85
C VAL A 64 11.04 10.76 10.03
N THR A 65 10.01 9.92 10.09
CA THR A 65 9.84 8.83 9.13
C THR A 65 9.55 9.43 7.76
N ALA A 66 10.34 9.10 6.75
CA ALA A 66 10.24 9.69 5.42
C ALA A 66 8.90 9.37 4.76
N GLU A 67 8.41 8.14 4.90
CA GLU A 67 7.13 7.68 4.37
C GLU A 67 5.94 8.43 4.99
N ASP A 68 6.09 9.01 6.19
CA ASP A 68 5.03 9.79 6.83
C ASP A 68 4.73 11.08 6.06
N LEU A 69 5.71 11.64 5.33
CA LEU A 69 5.56 12.85 4.53
C LEU A 69 4.46 12.74 3.46
N ARG A 70 4.06 11.51 3.09
CA ARG A 70 2.88 11.23 2.24
C ARG A 70 1.58 11.86 2.74
N SER A 71 1.45 12.08 4.05
CA SER A 71 0.30 12.75 4.69
C SER A 71 0.46 14.27 4.83
N TYR A 72 1.59 14.82 4.38
CA TYR A 72 1.96 16.24 4.59
C TYR A 72 2.28 16.95 3.26
N GLY A 73 1.75 16.47 2.14
CA GLY A 73 1.88 17.13 0.84
C GLY A 73 3.13 16.75 0.02
N TYR A 74 3.78 15.63 0.35
CA TYR A 74 4.86 15.06 -0.46
C TYR A 74 4.43 13.75 -1.12
N ASP A 75 5.03 13.46 -2.27
CA ASP A 75 5.05 12.13 -2.86
C ASP A 75 6.30 11.43 -2.35
N VAL A 76 6.10 10.23 -1.79
CA VAL A 76 7.22 9.42 -1.31
C VAL A 76 7.09 8.03 -1.90
N SER A 77 8.01 7.66 -2.77
CA SER A 77 8.06 6.31 -3.36
C SER A 77 9.14 5.45 -2.71
N TRP A 78 8.78 4.21 -2.40
CA TRP A 78 9.70 3.18 -1.92
C TRP A 78 9.84 2.07 -2.96
N SER A 79 11.09 1.78 -3.34
CA SER A 79 11.43 0.72 -4.29
C SER A 79 12.23 -0.38 -3.59
N PRO A 80 11.62 -1.51 -3.23
CA PRO A 80 12.28 -2.51 -2.38
C PRO A 80 13.37 -3.30 -3.10
N TYR A 81 13.28 -3.46 -4.42
CA TYR A 81 14.29 -4.18 -5.22
C TYR A 81 15.57 -3.38 -5.43
N THR A 82 15.45 -2.06 -5.65
CA THR A 82 16.60 -1.16 -5.78
C THR A 82 17.05 -0.58 -4.45
N ARG A 83 16.24 -0.76 -3.39
CA ARG A 83 16.43 -0.21 -2.04
C ARG A 83 16.52 1.31 -2.06
N GLN A 84 15.64 1.95 -2.83
CA GLN A 84 15.62 3.40 -3.02
C GLN A 84 14.34 4.02 -2.50
N LEU A 85 14.46 5.15 -1.81
CA LEU A 85 13.34 5.99 -1.39
C LEU A 85 13.46 7.36 -2.06
N ARG A 86 12.39 7.85 -2.69
CA ARG A 86 12.37 9.16 -3.35
C ARG A 86 11.30 10.03 -2.74
N ILE A 87 11.62 11.28 -2.51
CA ILE A 87 10.72 12.30 -1.96
C ILE A 87 10.61 13.43 -2.98
N SER A 88 9.41 13.81 -3.35
CA SER A 88 9.14 14.99 -4.19
C SER A 88 7.95 15.76 -3.65
N GLU A 89 7.82 17.03 -4.01
CA GLU A 89 6.60 17.78 -3.71
C GLU A 89 5.43 17.23 -4.54
N ALA A 90 4.27 17.07 -3.90
CA ALA A 90 3.06 16.58 -4.54
C ALA A 90 2.04 17.72 -4.68
N ALA A 91 1.89 18.22 -5.89
CA ALA A 91 0.95 19.28 -6.20
C ALA A 91 -0.50 18.86 -5.88
N GLY A 92 -1.17 19.53 -4.94
CA GLY A 92 -2.58 19.26 -4.65
C GLY A 92 -2.85 17.92 -3.96
N ARG A 93 -1.83 17.31 -3.33
CA ARG A 93 -2.03 16.20 -2.40
C ARG A 93 -2.58 16.73 -1.08
N ASP A 94 -3.61 16.08 -0.56
CA ASP A 94 -4.26 16.51 0.67
C ASP A 94 -3.29 16.42 1.87
N ILE A 95 -3.25 17.49 2.66
CA ILE A 95 -2.51 17.54 3.91
C ILE A 95 -3.46 17.05 5.01
N THR A 96 -3.40 15.76 5.30
CA THR A 96 -4.26 15.09 6.29
C THR A 96 -3.58 14.98 7.66
N GLY A 97 -2.24 15.01 7.69
CA GLY A 97 -1.46 14.68 8.88
C GLY A 97 -1.57 13.19 9.26
N LYS A 98 -0.83 12.78 10.29
CA LYS A 98 -1.03 11.47 10.93
C LYS A 98 -1.73 11.65 12.26
N VAL A 99 -2.70 10.77 12.55
CA VAL A 99 -3.24 10.65 13.90
C VAL A 99 -2.09 10.19 14.79
N ALA A 100 -1.68 11.04 15.73
CA ALA A 100 -0.63 10.68 16.67
C ALA A 100 -1.08 9.43 17.45
N PRO A 101 -0.22 8.39 17.59
CA PRO A 101 -0.45 7.38 18.61
C PRO A 101 -0.65 8.12 19.93
N GLY A 102 -1.68 7.73 20.71
CA GLY A 102 -2.10 8.45 21.92
C GLY A 102 -0.91 8.92 22.78
N GLU A 103 -1.05 10.08 23.42
CA GLU A 103 0.01 10.79 24.13
C GLU A 103 1.02 9.82 24.77
N ARG A 104 2.21 9.72 24.17
CA ARG A 104 3.30 8.96 24.80
C ARG A 104 3.48 9.54 26.19
N ALA A 105 3.47 8.67 27.20
CA ALA A 105 3.85 9.06 28.56
C ALA A 105 5.14 9.90 28.46
N ALA A 106 5.13 11.10 29.05
CA ALA A 106 6.23 12.04 28.94
C ALA A 106 7.51 11.41 29.52
N LEU A 107 8.34 10.86 28.64
CA LEU A 107 9.66 10.37 29.03
C LEU A 107 10.58 11.56 29.23
N PRO A 108 11.52 11.52 30.19
CA PRO A 108 12.52 12.57 30.34
C PRO A 108 13.22 12.84 29.01
N VAL A 109 13.44 14.12 28.69
CA VAL A 109 14.23 14.52 27.51
C VAL A 109 15.59 13.82 27.57
N GLY A 110 16.02 13.23 26.46
CA GLY A 110 17.25 12.45 26.37
C GLY A 110 17.12 10.97 26.76
N ALA A 111 15.93 10.50 27.18
CA ALA A 111 15.70 9.07 27.40
C ALA A 111 15.80 8.31 26.07
N LYS A 112 16.57 7.21 26.06
CA LYS A 112 16.66 6.33 24.89
C LYS A 112 15.27 5.73 24.57
N LEU A 113 14.85 5.86 23.32
CA LEU A 113 13.61 5.29 22.81
C LEU A 113 13.85 4.02 21.99
N LYS A 114 14.78 4.09 21.01
CA LYS A 114 15.02 3.06 20.00
C LYS A 114 16.48 3.04 19.56
N ASP A 115 16.90 1.96 18.92
CA ASP A 115 18.18 1.92 18.21
C ASP A 115 18.03 2.54 16.82
N VAL A 116 19.09 3.20 16.36
CA VAL A 116 19.24 3.63 14.97
C VAL A 116 20.14 2.63 14.28
N LEU A 117 19.63 2.01 13.22
CA LEU A 117 20.31 0.94 12.51
C LEU A 117 20.89 1.46 11.19
N TYR A 118 22.08 0.96 10.86
CA TYR A 118 22.68 1.14 9.55
C TYR A 118 21.79 0.52 8.48
N THR A 119 21.59 1.28 7.41
CA THR A 119 20.83 0.88 6.23
C THR A 119 21.65 1.12 4.97
N ASP A 120 21.46 0.26 4.00
CA ASP A 120 21.91 0.39 2.61
C ASP A 120 20.82 1.02 1.72
N ILE A 121 19.72 1.51 2.31
CA ILE A 121 18.70 2.29 1.61
C ILE A 121 19.32 3.60 1.12
N GLN A 122 19.10 3.91 -0.16
CA GLN A 122 19.48 5.19 -0.74
C GLN A 122 18.25 6.10 -0.81
N SER A 123 18.30 7.23 -0.14
CA SER A 123 17.21 8.20 -0.14
C SER A 123 17.55 9.40 -1.01
N PHE A 124 16.57 9.93 -1.73
CA PHE A 124 16.74 11.08 -2.61
C PHE A 124 15.60 12.08 -2.46
N TYR A 125 15.92 13.37 -2.51
CA TYR A 125 14.96 14.40 -2.86
C TYR A 125 14.95 14.56 -4.38
N VAL A 126 13.77 14.63 -5.00
CA VAL A 126 13.61 14.78 -6.45
C VAL A 126 13.04 16.15 -6.75
N LYS A 127 13.81 16.97 -7.47
CA LYS A 127 13.41 18.31 -7.93
C LYS A 127 13.78 18.46 -9.41
N ASP A 128 12.82 18.90 -10.23
CA ASP A 128 13.01 19.12 -11.67
C ASP A 128 13.59 17.91 -12.42
N GLY A 129 13.21 16.70 -12.00
CA GLY A 129 13.69 15.43 -12.55
C GLY A 129 15.12 15.05 -12.15
N GLN A 130 15.76 15.82 -11.27
CA GLN A 130 17.08 15.53 -10.71
C GLN A 130 16.96 14.92 -9.31
N GLU A 131 17.82 13.95 -9.02
CA GLU A 131 17.89 13.28 -7.72
C GLU A 131 19.04 13.85 -6.88
N PHE A 132 18.71 14.28 -5.66
CA PHE A 132 19.65 14.82 -4.69
C PHE A 132 19.73 13.85 -3.49
N PRO A 133 20.89 13.23 -3.23
CA PRO A 133 21.02 12.26 -2.14
C PRO A 133 20.70 12.86 -0.77
N LEU A 134 19.95 12.12 0.04
CA LEU A 134 19.63 12.44 1.42
C LEU A 134 20.24 11.38 2.35
N PRO A 135 20.84 11.79 3.49
CA PRO A 135 21.13 10.90 4.59
C PRO A 135 19.86 10.17 5.06
N SER A 136 19.94 8.86 5.27
CA SER A 136 18.83 8.11 5.84
C SER A 136 19.27 7.02 6.81
N TYR A 137 18.34 6.63 7.66
CA TYR A 137 18.55 5.69 8.76
C TYR A 137 17.42 4.68 8.80
N ASN A 138 17.68 3.46 9.28
CA ASN A 138 16.61 2.51 9.58
C ASN A 138 16.25 2.57 11.07
N ILE A 139 14.96 2.76 11.35
CA ILE A 139 14.43 2.81 12.72
C ILE A 139 13.16 1.96 12.74
N ASP A 140 13.23 0.81 13.41
CA ASP A 140 12.16 -0.19 13.46
C ASP A 140 11.61 -0.58 12.08
N GLY A 141 12.49 -0.70 11.07
CA GLY A 141 12.08 -1.06 9.72
C GLY A 141 11.58 0.10 8.85
N SER A 142 11.46 1.31 9.39
CA SER A 142 11.11 2.53 8.63
C SER A 142 12.34 3.34 8.25
N THR A 143 12.24 4.08 7.13
CA THR A 143 13.31 5.00 6.70
C THR A 143 13.13 6.34 7.41
N ALA A 144 14.12 6.77 8.17
CA ALA A 144 14.13 8.08 8.80
C ALA A 144 15.08 9.04 8.09
N ILE A 145 14.67 10.29 7.98
CA ILE A 145 15.48 11.41 7.46
C ILE A 145 15.44 12.58 8.44
N VAL A 146 16.45 13.45 8.40
CA VAL A 146 16.50 14.66 9.21
C VAL A 146 15.83 15.81 8.45
N LEU A 147 15.00 16.62 9.13
CA LEU A 147 14.29 17.73 8.48
C LEU A 147 15.24 18.83 7.98
N ASN A 148 16.39 19.02 8.63
CA ASN A 148 17.43 19.95 8.16
C ASN A 148 17.95 19.61 6.76
N ASP A 149 17.97 18.33 6.38
CA ASP A 149 18.40 17.93 5.03
C ASP A 149 17.41 18.38 3.94
N LEU A 150 16.20 18.80 4.33
CA LEU A 150 15.16 19.34 3.44
C LEU A 150 15.13 20.87 3.38
N GLU A 151 15.98 21.58 4.13
CA GLU A 151 16.00 23.05 4.17
C GLU A 151 16.30 23.67 2.79
N SER A 152 17.08 23.00 1.95
CA SER A 152 17.39 23.48 0.59
C SER A 152 16.22 23.38 -0.39
N TYR A 153 15.11 22.75 0.01
CA TYR A 153 13.95 22.50 -0.84
C TYR A 153 12.66 23.06 -0.25
N GLY A 154 12.76 23.90 0.78
CA GLY A 154 11.63 24.51 1.46
C GLY A 154 12.10 25.58 2.44
N ARG A 155 11.26 25.89 3.43
CA ARG A 155 11.60 26.78 4.54
C ARG A 155 11.55 26.02 5.85
N LEU A 156 12.64 26.03 6.60
CA LEU A 156 12.75 25.44 7.92
C LEU A 156 12.85 26.55 8.98
N ASP A 157 11.87 26.64 9.87
CA ASP A 157 11.84 27.62 10.96
C ASP A 157 11.98 26.92 12.33
N TRP A 158 12.96 27.35 13.13
CA TRP A 158 13.13 26.95 14.53
C TRP A 158 12.62 28.06 15.47
N ASP A 159 11.67 27.71 16.35
CA ASP A 159 11.19 28.58 17.43
C ASP A 159 11.65 28.00 18.77
N GLU A 160 12.71 28.59 19.34
CA GLU A 160 13.29 28.16 20.62
C GLU A 160 12.30 28.27 21.77
N ALA A 161 11.47 29.32 21.79
CA ALA A 161 10.56 29.57 22.91
C ALA A 161 9.43 28.54 22.97
N LYS A 162 8.94 28.10 21.81
CA LYS A 162 7.92 27.05 21.71
C LYS A 162 8.51 25.64 21.59
N ARG A 163 9.81 25.53 21.36
CA ARG A 163 10.52 24.30 21.03
C ARG A 163 9.88 23.59 19.83
N THR A 164 9.64 24.35 18.76
CA THR A 164 9.02 23.83 17.54
C THR A 164 9.91 24.00 16.33
N LEU A 165 10.01 22.94 15.51
CA LEU A 165 10.67 22.97 14.21
C LEU A 165 9.60 22.82 13.12
N SER A 166 9.52 23.76 12.18
CA SER A 166 8.50 23.77 11.13
C SER A 166 9.13 23.76 9.75
N LEU A 167 8.83 22.74 8.94
CA LEU A 167 9.16 22.68 7.52
C LEU A 167 7.93 23.11 6.70
N GLN A 168 8.12 24.00 5.74
CA GLN A 168 7.12 24.40 4.77
C GLN A 168 7.68 24.21 3.37
N SER A 169 6.98 23.44 2.53
CA SER A 169 7.38 23.20 1.14
C SER A 169 7.19 24.45 0.27
N GLU A 170 7.87 24.52 -0.87
CA GLU A 170 7.73 25.66 -1.80
C GLU A 170 6.29 25.76 -2.33
N SER A 171 5.69 24.62 -2.66
CA SER A 171 4.27 24.54 -3.06
C SER A 171 3.32 25.05 -1.98
N PHE A 172 3.57 24.73 -0.70
CA PHE A 172 2.73 25.17 0.42
C PHE A 172 2.83 26.69 0.63
N LEU A 173 4.05 27.24 0.56
CA LEU A 173 4.30 28.67 0.74
C LEU A 173 3.70 29.53 -0.36
N THR A 174 3.81 29.08 -1.61
CA THR A 174 3.43 29.87 -2.78
C THR A 174 1.98 29.65 -3.20
N GLY A 175 1.35 28.56 -2.75
CA GLY A 175 0.06 28.09 -3.26
C GLY A 175 0.10 27.75 -4.76
N LYS A 176 1.30 27.75 -5.37
CA LYS A 176 1.50 27.39 -6.77
C LYS A 176 1.84 25.91 -6.86
N GLN A 177 1.27 25.25 -7.86
CA GLN A 177 1.71 23.90 -8.20
C GLN A 177 3.13 23.95 -8.80
N PRO A 178 3.98 22.94 -8.58
CA PRO A 178 5.21 22.76 -9.32
C PRO A 178 4.92 22.71 -10.82
N ASP A 179 5.88 23.17 -11.64
CA ASP A 179 5.72 23.33 -13.10
C ASP A 179 5.40 22.01 -13.84
N ASN A 180 5.58 20.86 -13.18
CA ASN A 180 5.18 19.54 -13.65
C ASN A 180 4.56 18.70 -12.51
N PRO A 181 3.26 18.86 -12.19
CA PRO A 181 2.62 18.09 -11.15
C PRO A 181 2.56 16.61 -11.57
N GLN A 182 3.23 15.72 -10.84
CA GLN A 182 2.91 14.30 -10.97
C GLN A 182 1.44 14.13 -10.55
N ALA A 183 0.62 13.56 -11.43
CA ALA A 183 -0.74 13.16 -11.06
C ALA A 183 -0.65 12.30 -9.79
N GLN A 184 -1.57 12.50 -8.83
CA GLN A 184 -1.55 11.77 -7.55
C GLN A 184 -1.15 10.32 -7.80
N PRO A 185 0.01 9.88 -7.29
CA PRO A 185 0.50 8.58 -7.67
C PRO A 185 -0.49 7.54 -7.15
N GLN A 186 -0.89 6.66 -8.05
CA GLN A 186 -1.59 5.44 -7.67
C GLN A 186 -0.75 4.73 -6.60
N ALA A 187 -1.40 4.05 -5.65
CA ALA A 187 -0.74 3.47 -4.48
C ALA A 187 0.48 2.63 -4.85
N LEU A 188 0.43 1.96 -6.00
CA LEU A 188 1.50 1.16 -6.55
C LEU A 188 1.71 1.43 -8.03
N GLN A 189 2.98 1.41 -8.45
CA GLN A 189 3.36 1.33 -9.86
C GLN A 189 4.36 0.19 -10.05
N LEU A 190 4.07 -0.69 -11.00
CA LEU A 190 4.99 -1.71 -11.49
C LEU A 190 5.44 -1.33 -12.89
N LYS A 191 6.75 -1.38 -13.12
CA LYS A 191 7.34 -1.13 -14.43
C LYS A 191 8.24 -2.27 -14.83
N THR A 192 8.01 -2.86 -16.00
CA THR A 192 8.94 -3.84 -16.56
C THR A 192 10.30 -3.18 -16.81
N THR A 193 11.36 -3.72 -16.21
CA THR A 193 12.74 -3.23 -16.39
C THR A 193 13.50 -4.06 -17.41
N SER A 194 13.22 -5.35 -17.47
CA SER A 194 13.76 -6.29 -18.46
C SER A 194 12.87 -7.51 -18.58
N ALA A 195 13.03 -8.27 -19.65
CA ALA A 195 12.31 -9.51 -19.88
C ALA A 195 13.27 -10.58 -20.41
N VAL A 196 13.06 -11.82 -19.97
CA VAL A 196 13.70 -13.01 -20.53
C VAL A 196 12.68 -13.73 -21.39
N ALA A 197 13.00 -13.90 -22.68
CA ALA A 197 12.18 -14.66 -23.61
C ALA A 197 12.94 -15.90 -24.10
N LYS A 198 12.25 -17.03 -24.15
CA LYS A 198 12.88 -18.30 -24.56
C LYS A 198 11.91 -19.25 -25.24
N THR A 199 12.37 -19.90 -26.29
CA THR A 199 11.64 -20.97 -26.96
C THR A 199 12.25 -22.31 -26.57
N ILE A 200 11.41 -23.24 -26.12
CA ILE A 200 11.79 -24.59 -25.70
C ILE A 200 11.25 -25.58 -26.71
N ASP A 201 12.14 -26.37 -27.31
CA ASP A 201 11.81 -27.38 -28.31
C ASP A 201 11.46 -28.71 -27.65
N PHE A 202 10.32 -29.30 -28.03
CA PHE A 202 9.89 -30.61 -27.54
C PHE A 202 10.19 -31.66 -28.62
N ARG A 203 11.15 -32.56 -28.33
CA ARG A 203 11.63 -33.59 -29.25
C ARG A 203 11.65 -34.94 -28.54
N ASP A 204 10.91 -35.91 -29.06
CA ASP A 204 10.87 -37.29 -28.55
C ASP A 204 10.63 -37.38 -27.03
N GLY A 205 9.67 -36.59 -26.53
CA GLY A 205 9.35 -36.54 -25.10
C GLY A 205 10.44 -35.91 -24.23
N THR A 206 11.37 -35.15 -24.81
CA THR A 206 12.41 -34.41 -24.09
C THR A 206 12.36 -32.94 -24.48
N MET A 207 12.72 -32.04 -23.56
CA MET A 207 12.67 -30.60 -23.79
C MET A 207 14.06 -30.00 -23.86
N TYR A 208 14.27 -29.11 -24.83
CA TYR A 208 15.57 -28.55 -25.13
C TYR A 208 15.54 -27.04 -25.31
N ASP A 209 16.64 -26.40 -24.89
CA ASP A 209 17.04 -25.08 -25.40
C ASP A 209 18.22 -25.28 -26.35
N GLY A 210 17.96 -25.20 -27.66
CA GLY A 210 18.92 -25.59 -28.67
C GLY A 210 19.34 -27.05 -28.50
N GLU A 211 20.59 -27.28 -28.10
CA GLU A 211 21.12 -28.62 -27.82
C GLU A 211 21.14 -28.97 -26.33
N ALA A 212 20.89 -28.00 -25.45
CA ALA A 212 20.88 -28.24 -24.01
C ALA A 212 19.57 -28.91 -23.61
N LYS A 213 19.62 -30.07 -22.96
CA LYS A 213 18.45 -30.71 -22.36
C LYS A 213 18.02 -29.91 -21.12
N VAL A 214 16.77 -29.46 -21.11
CA VAL A 214 16.19 -28.61 -20.04
C VAL A 214 14.98 -29.24 -19.35
N GLY A 215 14.58 -30.43 -19.78
CA GLY A 215 13.47 -31.15 -19.17
C GLY A 215 13.20 -32.50 -19.82
N PHE A 216 12.20 -33.20 -19.33
CA PHE A 216 11.73 -34.48 -19.87
C PHE A 216 10.21 -34.60 -19.72
N GLY A 217 9.61 -35.42 -20.57
CA GLY A 217 8.21 -35.83 -20.50
C GLY A 217 8.08 -37.16 -19.76
N GLU A 218 7.06 -37.27 -18.92
CA GLU A 218 6.65 -38.51 -18.26
C GLU A 218 5.13 -38.59 -18.31
N ASP A 219 4.59 -39.68 -18.89
CA ASP A 219 3.15 -39.86 -19.12
C ASP A 219 2.47 -38.67 -19.83
N GLY A 220 3.18 -38.07 -20.79
CA GLY A 220 2.70 -36.89 -21.52
C GLY A 220 2.77 -35.57 -20.75
N LEU A 221 3.34 -35.58 -19.53
CA LEU A 221 3.49 -34.40 -18.68
C LEU A 221 4.94 -33.87 -18.73
N PRO A 222 5.16 -32.60 -19.11
CA PRO A 222 6.50 -32.00 -19.12
C PRO A 222 7.00 -31.60 -17.72
N PHE A 223 8.19 -32.06 -17.37
CA PHE A 223 8.96 -31.65 -16.20
C PHE A 223 10.21 -30.87 -16.62
N PHE A 224 10.39 -29.67 -16.06
CA PHE A 224 11.50 -28.77 -16.35
C PHE A 224 12.55 -28.76 -15.26
N SER A 225 13.82 -28.63 -15.65
CA SER A 225 14.96 -28.51 -14.75
C SER A 225 14.85 -27.20 -13.97
N LEU A 226 14.72 -27.30 -12.65
CA LEU A 226 14.66 -26.13 -11.79
C LEU A 226 15.98 -25.35 -11.79
N ASP A 227 17.11 -26.07 -11.91
CA ASP A 227 18.44 -25.47 -11.99
C ASP A 227 18.59 -24.56 -13.20
N TYR A 228 18.15 -25.05 -14.36
CA TYR A 228 18.22 -24.30 -15.61
C TYR A 228 17.33 -23.05 -15.59
N PHE A 229 16.06 -23.20 -15.21
CA PHE A 229 15.10 -22.08 -15.20
C PHE A 229 15.39 -21.08 -14.09
N GLY A 230 15.75 -21.53 -12.89
CA GLY A 230 16.14 -20.64 -11.81
C GLY A 230 17.32 -19.77 -12.21
N LYS A 231 18.38 -20.36 -12.80
CA LYS A 231 19.51 -19.59 -13.32
C LYS A 231 19.12 -18.63 -14.44
N MET A 232 18.28 -19.08 -15.38
CA MET A 232 17.78 -18.24 -16.47
C MET A 232 17.08 -16.98 -15.96
N PHE A 233 16.29 -17.10 -14.89
CA PHE A 233 15.54 -16.00 -14.29
C PHE A 233 16.32 -15.24 -13.20
N GLY A 234 17.60 -15.58 -13.00
CA GLY A 234 18.48 -14.89 -12.04
C GLY A 234 18.33 -15.32 -10.58
N TYR A 235 17.72 -16.47 -10.31
CA TYR A 235 17.61 -17.04 -8.96
C TYR A 235 18.85 -17.84 -8.59
N GLN A 236 19.16 -17.84 -7.30
CA GLN A 236 20.13 -18.74 -6.68
C GLN A 236 19.41 -19.98 -6.17
N ILE A 237 20.05 -21.14 -6.31
CA ILE A 237 19.47 -22.40 -5.85
C ILE A 237 20.40 -22.99 -4.81
N SER A 238 19.83 -23.35 -3.68
CA SER A 238 20.54 -24.02 -2.60
C SER A 238 19.75 -25.24 -2.12
N ARG A 239 20.45 -26.14 -1.42
CA ARG A 239 19.86 -27.38 -0.96
C ARG A 239 20.25 -27.63 0.49
N SER A 240 19.26 -27.88 1.34
CA SER A 240 19.44 -28.33 2.71
C SER A 240 18.69 -29.66 2.91
N GLY A 241 19.43 -30.77 2.94
CA GLY A 241 18.86 -32.11 2.99
C GLY A 241 18.04 -32.44 1.73
N LYS A 242 16.71 -32.53 1.87
CA LYS A 242 15.77 -32.76 0.75
C LYS A 242 15.08 -31.48 0.27
N VAL A 243 15.26 -30.36 0.96
CA VAL A 243 14.62 -29.09 0.61
C VAL A 243 15.52 -28.37 -0.38
N TYR A 244 14.92 -27.96 -1.49
CA TYR A 244 15.54 -27.07 -2.48
C TYR A 244 14.94 -25.69 -2.30
N THR A 245 15.79 -24.69 -2.09
CA THR A 245 15.40 -23.28 -1.92
C THR A 245 15.85 -22.49 -3.15
N ILE A 246 14.93 -21.73 -3.71
CA ILE A 246 15.09 -20.97 -4.95
C ILE A 246 14.89 -19.51 -4.57
N ASP A 247 15.97 -18.75 -4.56
CA ASP A 247 16.07 -17.43 -3.94
C ASP A 247 16.33 -16.33 -4.98
N GLY A 248 15.40 -15.39 -5.07
CA GLY A 248 15.47 -14.19 -5.92
C GLY A 248 15.63 -12.90 -5.11
N GLY A 249 16.06 -12.98 -3.85
CA GLY A 249 16.17 -11.88 -2.92
C GLY A 249 14.92 -11.74 -2.06
N LEU A 250 13.98 -10.86 -2.47
CA LEU A 250 12.75 -10.65 -1.70
C LEU A 250 11.79 -11.83 -1.83
N TYR A 251 11.62 -12.37 -3.03
CA TYR A 251 10.81 -13.56 -3.25
C TYR A 251 11.70 -14.79 -3.35
N SER A 252 11.33 -15.82 -2.60
CA SER A 252 11.92 -17.14 -2.71
C SER A 252 10.86 -18.22 -2.51
N PHE A 253 11.18 -19.45 -2.90
CA PHE A 253 10.31 -20.58 -2.64
C PHE A 253 11.11 -21.85 -2.35
N GLU A 254 10.45 -22.77 -1.65
CA GLU A 254 10.99 -24.08 -1.32
C GLU A 254 10.13 -25.19 -1.88
N VAL A 255 10.80 -26.22 -2.38
CA VAL A 255 10.19 -27.46 -2.83
C VAL A 255 10.94 -28.66 -2.28
N THR A 256 10.22 -29.76 -2.05
CA THR A 256 10.78 -31.02 -1.58
C THR A 256 10.42 -32.15 -2.54
N PRO A 257 11.39 -32.91 -3.10
CA PRO A 257 11.08 -34.04 -3.95
C PRO A 257 10.14 -35.05 -3.30
N GLY A 258 9.14 -35.50 -4.06
CA GLY A 258 8.09 -36.39 -3.56
C GLY A 258 6.99 -35.73 -2.71
N SER A 259 7.08 -34.43 -2.42
CA SER A 259 6.02 -33.67 -1.75
C SER A 259 5.15 -32.93 -2.77
N LEU A 260 3.84 -32.86 -2.52
CA LEU A 260 2.92 -32.01 -3.28
C LEU A 260 2.81 -30.60 -2.69
N THR A 261 3.75 -30.17 -1.86
CA THR A 261 3.69 -28.86 -1.22
C THR A 261 4.90 -28.02 -1.61
N ALA A 262 4.64 -26.79 -2.00
CA ALA A 262 5.64 -25.73 -2.10
C ALA A 262 5.36 -24.65 -1.06
N LYS A 263 6.42 -24.00 -0.60
CA LYS A 263 6.34 -22.87 0.32
C LYS A 263 6.88 -21.63 -0.36
N THR A 264 6.18 -20.51 -0.28
CA THR A 264 6.66 -19.23 -0.79
C THR A 264 7.04 -18.33 0.36
N TYR A 265 8.03 -17.47 0.12
CA TYR A 265 8.58 -16.58 1.12
C TYR A 265 8.66 -15.15 0.55
N TRP A 266 8.49 -14.17 1.43
CA TRP A 266 8.71 -12.76 1.14
C TRP A 266 9.61 -12.14 2.21
N GLY A 267 10.74 -11.55 1.80
CA GLY A 267 11.74 -11.01 2.74
C GLY A 267 12.32 -12.07 3.69
N GLY A 268 12.32 -13.35 3.29
CA GLY A 268 12.74 -14.48 4.12
C GLY A 268 11.66 -15.02 5.07
N GLU A 269 10.50 -14.39 5.16
CA GLU A 269 9.38 -14.88 5.97
C GLU A 269 8.43 -15.75 5.14
N LEU A 270 7.95 -16.85 5.72
CA LEU A 270 6.97 -17.73 5.08
C LEU A 270 5.69 -16.94 4.78
N ASP A 271 5.32 -16.81 3.50
CA ASP A 271 4.07 -16.16 3.08
C ASP A 271 2.94 -17.18 2.99
N ASN A 272 3.16 -18.26 2.23
CA ASN A 272 2.11 -19.21 1.92
C ASN A 272 2.66 -20.62 1.72
N GLN A 273 1.77 -21.60 1.82
CA GLN A 273 2.00 -22.96 1.35
C GLN A 273 0.91 -23.29 0.33
N PHE A 274 1.30 -23.84 -0.81
CA PHE A 274 0.33 -24.21 -1.84
C PHE A 274 0.60 -25.60 -2.39
N GLU A 275 -0.47 -26.22 -2.87
CA GLU A 275 -0.44 -27.57 -3.43
C GLU A 275 0.04 -27.55 -4.88
N LEU A 276 1.05 -28.37 -5.15
CA LEU A 276 1.60 -28.67 -6.46
C LEU A 276 0.73 -29.72 -7.13
N ILE A 277 0.56 -29.60 -8.45
CA ILE A 277 -0.16 -30.58 -9.26
C ILE A 277 0.61 -31.90 -9.33
N ARG A 278 1.95 -31.82 -9.35
CA ARG A 278 2.85 -32.97 -9.34
C ARG A 278 3.99 -32.75 -8.37
N ALA A 279 4.39 -33.84 -7.71
CA ALA A 279 5.53 -33.79 -6.82
C ALA A 279 6.82 -33.55 -7.62
N PRO A 280 7.74 -32.67 -7.15
CA PRO A 280 9.03 -32.51 -7.76
C PRO A 280 9.80 -33.82 -7.78
N GLN A 281 10.58 -34.04 -8.84
CA GLN A 281 11.32 -35.27 -9.06
C GLN A 281 12.82 -34.99 -9.12
N VAL A 282 13.63 -35.95 -8.66
CA VAL A 282 15.09 -35.91 -8.84
C VAL A 282 15.47 -36.97 -9.86
N LYS A 283 16.11 -36.55 -10.95
CA LYS A 283 16.70 -37.44 -11.97
C LYS A 283 18.12 -36.98 -12.24
N ASP A 284 19.06 -37.92 -12.29
CA ASP A 284 20.48 -37.64 -12.54
C ASP A 284 21.08 -36.54 -11.65
N GLY A 285 20.62 -36.48 -10.39
CA GLY A 285 21.06 -35.49 -9.40
C GLY A 285 20.44 -34.09 -9.54
N GLN A 286 19.65 -33.84 -10.58
CA GLN A 286 18.94 -32.58 -10.82
C GLN A 286 17.48 -32.68 -10.39
N ILE A 287 16.93 -31.57 -9.91
CA ILE A 287 15.51 -31.47 -9.56
C ILE A 287 14.70 -30.92 -10.73
N TYR A 288 13.54 -31.54 -10.94
CA TYR A 288 12.59 -31.18 -11.99
C TYR A 288 11.20 -30.93 -11.40
N ILE A 289 10.53 -29.91 -11.93
CA ILE A 289 9.16 -29.53 -11.54
C ILE A 289 8.28 -29.57 -12.78
N TYR A 290 7.04 -30.03 -12.60
CA TYR A 290 6.03 -30.02 -13.65
C TYR A 290 5.84 -28.60 -14.21
N SER A 291 5.73 -28.46 -15.54
CA SER A 291 5.81 -27.15 -16.20
C SER A 291 4.77 -26.14 -15.71
N ILE A 292 3.55 -26.58 -15.38
CA ILE A 292 2.48 -25.70 -14.89
C ILE A 292 2.79 -25.22 -13.46
N ASP A 293 3.31 -26.11 -12.60
CA ASP A 293 3.75 -25.71 -11.26
C ASP A 293 4.94 -24.75 -11.33
N MET A 294 5.84 -24.95 -12.29
CA MET A 294 6.97 -24.05 -12.58
C MET A 294 6.48 -22.65 -13.01
N GLU A 295 5.47 -22.60 -13.90
CA GLU A 295 4.84 -21.35 -14.36
C GLU A 295 4.13 -20.61 -13.23
N ARG A 296 3.50 -21.33 -12.29
CA ARG A 296 2.89 -20.75 -11.09
C ARG A 296 3.95 -20.16 -10.15
N LEU A 297 5.01 -20.92 -9.87
CA LEU A 297 6.07 -20.53 -8.93
C LEU A 297 6.90 -19.34 -9.39
N PHE A 298 7.26 -19.30 -10.67
CA PHE A 298 8.05 -18.21 -11.24
C PHE A 298 7.19 -17.07 -11.79
N GLY A 299 5.89 -17.31 -12.03
CA GLY A 299 5.00 -16.28 -12.58
C GLY A 299 5.34 -15.86 -14.01
N TYR A 300 6.01 -16.72 -14.80
CA TYR A 300 6.22 -16.47 -16.23
C TYR A 300 4.95 -16.79 -17.03
N THR A 301 4.87 -16.27 -18.26
CA THR A 301 3.89 -16.71 -19.26
C THR A 301 4.49 -17.80 -20.12
N ALA A 302 3.71 -18.84 -20.45
CA ALA A 302 4.08 -19.83 -21.45
C ALA A 302 2.99 -20.00 -22.51
N LEU A 303 3.39 -20.06 -23.77
CA LEU A 303 2.53 -20.23 -24.94
C LEU A 303 2.97 -21.47 -25.70
N TRP A 304 2.08 -22.44 -25.81
CA TRP A 304 2.34 -23.68 -26.54
C TRP A 304 1.97 -23.52 -28.01
N ASN A 305 2.94 -23.77 -28.89
CA ASN A 305 2.73 -23.91 -30.32
C ASN A 305 2.63 -25.40 -30.66
N GLN A 306 1.40 -25.85 -30.94
CA GLN A 306 1.11 -27.24 -31.28
C GLN A 306 1.74 -27.69 -32.61
N GLU A 307 1.82 -26.79 -33.60
CA GLU A 307 2.33 -27.12 -34.95
C GLU A 307 3.84 -27.34 -34.93
N GLU A 308 4.56 -26.49 -34.19
CA GLU A 308 6.02 -26.56 -34.09
C GLU A 308 6.51 -27.45 -32.94
N SER A 309 5.61 -27.89 -32.05
CA SER A 309 5.96 -28.57 -30.80
C SER A 309 6.95 -27.75 -29.96
N LYS A 310 6.63 -26.46 -29.79
CA LYS A 310 7.48 -25.49 -29.07
C LYS A 310 6.70 -24.81 -27.96
N LEU A 311 7.40 -24.52 -26.86
CA LEU A 311 6.89 -23.72 -25.77
C LEU A 311 7.65 -22.40 -25.69
N ASP A 312 6.94 -21.32 -25.95
CA ASP A 312 7.45 -19.96 -25.86
C ASP A 312 7.21 -19.41 -24.45
N ILE A 313 8.28 -19.04 -23.76
CA ILE A 313 8.29 -18.57 -22.36
C ILE A 313 8.70 -17.11 -22.31
N ARG A 314 7.99 -16.31 -21.51
CA ARG A 314 8.35 -14.93 -21.17
C ARG A 314 8.32 -14.73 -19.65
N TYR A 315 9.44 -14.29 -19.09
CA TYR A 315 9.57 -13.91 -17.69
C TYR A 315 9.96 -12.43 -17.59
N ASP A 316 9.14 -11.63 -16.91
CA ASP A 316 9.38 -10.19 -16.74
C ASP A 316 10.00 -9.89 -15.35
N HIS A 317 10.99 -8.99 -15.36
CA HIS A 317 11.50 -8.34 -14.16
C HIS A 317 10.80 -6.99 -14.01
N TYR A 318 10.37 -6.69 -12.78
CA TYR A 318 9.65 -5.47 -12.46
C TYR A 318 10.44 -4.65 -11.45
N ASP A 319 10.48 -3.34 -11.67
CA ASP A 319 10.65 -2.38 -10.60
C ASP A 319 9.28 -2.07 -10.01
N VAL A 320 9.21 -1.95 -8.69
CA VAL A 320 7.98 -1.63 -7.96
C VAL A 320 8.22 -0.34 -7.21
N GLN A 321 7.29 0.60 -7.37
CA GLN A 321 7.26 1.85 -6.61
C GLN A 321 6.00 1.84 -5.75
N ASP A 322 6.20 1.81 -4.44
CA ASP A 322 5.16 1.97 -3.43
C ASP A 322 5.00 3.44 -3.05
N TYR A 323 3.83 4.00 -3.27
CA TYR A 323 3.45 5.36 -2.87
C TYR A 323 2.60 5.39 -1.59
N GLY A 324 2.36 4.23 -0.99
CA GLY A 324 1.58 4.03 0.22
C GLY A 324 0.08 4.15 0.04
N LEU A 325 -0.63 3.80 1.10
CA LEU A 325 -2.07 4.01 1.23
C LEU A 325 -2.35 5.34 1.96
N PRO A 326 -3.51 5.97 1.74
CA PRO A 326 -3.91 7.14 2.52
C PRO A 326 -3.97 6.79 4.01
N ALA A 327 -3.42 7.66 4.86
CA ALA A 327 -3.45 7.44 6.31
C ALA A 327 -4.87 7.56 6.89
N VAL A 328 -5.73 8.36 6.25
CA VAL A 328 -7.13 8.57 6.65
C VAL A 328 -8.03 8.45 5.43
N VAL A 329 -9.16 7.76 5.57
CA VAL A 329 -10.19 7.65 4.55
C VAL A 329 -11.53 8.09 5.13
N SER A 330 -12.25 8.92 4.39
CA SER A 330 -13.62 9.28 4.73
C SER A 330 -14.56 8.16 4.30
N GLY A 331 -15.01 7.33 5.24
CA GLY A 331 -15.99 6.26 5.00
C GLY A 331 -15.47 4.85 5.28
N ASP A 332 -16.19 3.85 4.77
CA ASP A 332 -16.03 2.42 5.08
C ASP A 332 -15.36 1.61 3.96
N ARG A 333 -14.79 2.29 2.95
CA ARG A 333 -14.19 1.66 1.78
C ARG A 333 -12.90 2.36 1.40
N LEU A 334 -11.85 1.57 1.17
CA LEU A 334 -10.61 2.02 0.55
C LEU A 334 -10.55 1.46 -0.86
N LYS A 335 -10.45 2.36 -1.84
CA LYS A 335 -10.08 2.01 -3.21
C LYS A 335 -8.58 2.14 -3.38
N VAL A 336 -7.94 1.08 -3.87
CA VAL A 336 -6.52 1.04 -4.20
C VAL A 336 -6.38 0.71 -5.67
N THR A 337 -5.56 1.48 -6.38
CA THR A 337 -5.22 1.21 -7.76
C THR A 337 -3.73 0.91 -7.86
N GLY A 338 -3.37 -0.18 -8.54
CA GLY A 338 -2.02 -0.44 -9.01
C GLY A 338 -1.90 -0.18 -10.52
N THR A 339 -0.88 0.56 -10.95
CA THR A 339 -0.52 0.68 -12.37
C THR A 339 0.47 -0.40 -12.76
N LEU A 340 0.24 -1.03 -13.90
CA LEU A 340 1.20 -1.91 -14.55
C LEU A 340 1.63 -1.31 -15.89
N LEU A 341 2.93 -1.01 -16.01
CA LEU A 341 3.59 -0.50 -17.21
C LEU A 341 4.43 -1.61 -17.83
N GLU A 342 3.95 -2.20 -18.92
CA GLU A 342 4.60 -3.34 -19.58
C GLU A 342 5.16 -2.98 -20.95
N SER A 343 6.36 -3.47 -21.26
CA SER A 343 6.95 -3.31 -22.59
C SER A 343 6.22 -4.20 -23.59
N THR A 344 5.81 -3.61 -24.72
CA THR A 344 5.16 -4.38 -25.78
C THR A 344 6.11 -5.46 -26.32
N MET A 345 5.68 -6.72 -26.32
CA MET A 345 6.23 -7.70 -27.26
C MET A 345 5.06 -8.34 -27.99
N ARG A 346 5.12 -8.31 -29.32
CA ARG A 346 4.07 -8.89 -30.17
C ARG A 346 3.89 -10.37 -29.83
N GLY A 347 2.63 -10.78 -29.64
CA GLY A 347 2.23 -12.19 -29.52
C GLY A 347 2.14 -12.75 -28.10
N TYR A 348 2.58 -12.02 -27.07
CA TYR A 348 2.45 -12.47 -25.68
C TYR A 348 1.37 -11.68 -24.95
N THR A 349 0.36 -12.37 -24.41
CA THR A 349 -0.44 -11.83 -23.30
C THR A 349 0.35 -12.05 -22.01
N THR A 350 0.69 -10.98 -21.31
CA THR A 350 1.35 -11.07 -20.00
C THR A 350 0.43 -11.80 -19.03
N LYS A 351 1.02 -12.60 -18.14
CA LYS A 351 0.26 -13.29 -17.09
C LYS A 351 -0.40 -12.23 -16.23
N PRO A 352 -1.71 -12.34 -15.94
CA PRO A 352 -2.39 -11.31 -15.18
C PRO A 352 -1.72 -11.14 -13.82
N ILE A 353 -1.25 -9.92 -13.57
CA ILE A 353 -0.81 -9.51 -12.23
C ILE A 353 -2.05 -9.27 -11.39
N SER A 354 -2.09 -9.86 -10.20
CA SER A 354 -3.15 -9.64 -9.23
C SER A 354 -2.69 -8.70 -8.12
N LEU A 355 -3.55 -7.74 -7.78
CA LEU A 355 -3.48 -6.93 -6.57
C LEU A 355 -4.48 -7.49 -5.57
N SER A 356 -4.01 -7.89 -4.40
CA SER A 356 -4.82 -8.36 -3.29
C SER A 356 -4.70 -7.42 -2.10
N LEU A 357 -5.83 -7.11 -1.48
CA LEU A 357 -5.91 -6.39 -0.21
C LEU A 357 -6.55 -7.30 0.83
N ASP A 358 -6.02 -7.28 2.04
CA ASP A 358 -6.54 -8.00 3.20
C ASP A 358 -6.57 -7.06 4.41
N ASN A 359 -7.76 -6.87 4.99
CA ASN A 359 -7.92 -6.05 6.18
C ASN A 359 -7.89 -6.97 7.40
N MET A 360 -6.73 -7.01 8.06
CA MET A 360 -6.50 -7.91 9.19
C MET A 360 -7.39 -7.62 10.41
N GLY A 361 -8.03 -6.44 10.45
CA GLY A 361 -9.00 -6.08 11.49
C GLY A 361 -10.38 -6.71 11.29
N LEU A 362 -10.67 -7.27 10.11
CA LEU A 362 -11.97 -7.81 9.76
C LEU A 362 -11.89 -9.27 9.34
N ILE A 363 -12.85 -10.07 9.80
CA ILE A 363 -12.91 -11.49 9.49
C ILE A 363 -13.29 -11.67 8.00
N TYR A 364 -12.49 -12.45 7.26
CA TYR A 364 -12.71 -12.80 5.84
C TYR A 364 -12.82 -11.62 4.86
N ASN A 365 -12.15 -10.51 5.14
CA ASN A 365 -12.19 -9.32 4.29
C ASN A 365 -10.96 -9.24 3.37
N MET A 366 -10.89 -10.18 2.41
CA MET A 366 -9.87 -10.19 1.36
C MET A 366 -10.53 -9.93 0.01
N THR A 367 -9.95 -9.01 -0.76
CA THR A 367 -10.36 -8.71 -2.14
C THR A 367 -9.17 -8.89 -3.06
N THR A 368 -9.42 -9.20 -4.33
CA THR A 368 -8.36 -9.36 -5.35
C THR A 368 -8.87 -8.89 -6.70
N ALA A 369 -8.05 -8.12 -7.38
CA ALA A 369 -8.30 -7.65 -8.73
C ALA A 369 -7.13 -8.02 -9.63
N ALA A 370 -7.43 -8.48 -10.85
CA ALA A 370 -6.41 -8.64 -11.89
C ALA A 370 -6.25 -7.33 -12.67
N ALA A 371 -5.04 -7.05 -13.12
CA ALA A 371 -4.79 -5.93 -14.01
C ALA A 371 -5.61 -6.08 -15.30
N ALA A 372 -6.36 -5.04 -15.67
CA ALA A 372 -7.25 -5.01 -16.82
C ALA A 372 -7.19 -3.68 -17.56
N GLY A 373 -7.63 -3.69 -18.82
CA GLY A 373 -7.73 -2.52 -19.69
C GLY A 373 -6.37 -2.03 -20.19
N GLN A 374 -6.06 -2.27 -21.47
CA GLN A 374 -4.80 -1.84 -22.07
C GLN A 374 -4.97 -0.49 -22.76
N LYS A 375 -4.18 0.51 -22.36
CA LYS A 375 -3.93 1.72 -23.15
C LYS A 375 -2.45 1.77 -23.53
N MET A 376 -2.14 2.37 -24.66
CA MET A 376 -0.75 2.64 -25.06
C MET A 376 -0.31 3.99 -24.50
N GLN A 377 0.86 4.04 -23.85
CA GLN A 377 1.53 5.26 -23.41
C GLN A 377 3.04 5.07 -23.57
N ASP A 378 3.71 5.94 -24.32
CA ASP A 378 5.18 5.93 -24.51
C ASP A 378 5.76 4.53 -24.84
N ASP A 379 5.16 3.83 -25.81
CA ASP A 379 5.48 2.45 -26.23
C ASP A 379 5.31 1.35 -25.15
N MET A 380 4.63 1.68 -24.06
CA MET A 380 4.26 0.75 -22.99
C MET A 380 2.74 0.47 -23.01
N HIS A 381 2.36 -0.76 -22.69
CA HIS A 381 1.00 -1.09 -22.31
C HIS A 381 0.78 -0.70 -20.86
N VAL A 382 -0.24 0.11 -20.63
CA VAL A 382 -0.70 0.48 -19.30
C VAL A 382 -1.94 -0.34 -18.97
N SER A 383 -1.89 -1.10 -17.88
CA SER A 383 -3.02 -1.80 -17.30
C SER A 383 -3.26 -1.35 -15.85
N LEU A 384 -4.50 -1.41 -15.38
CA LEU A 384 -4.87 -1.01 -14.02
C LEU A 384 -5.45 -2.19 -13.25
N ALA A 385 -5.02 -2.35 -12.00
CA ALA A 385 -5.67 -3.24 -11.04
C ALA A 385 -6.38 -2.38 -9.99
N ASP A 386 -7.70 -2.25 -10.14
CA ASP A 386 -8.56 -1.54 -9.18
C ASP A 386 -9.09 -2.52 -8.14
N CYS A 387 -8.72 -2.33 -6.88
CA CYS A 387 -9.11 -3.20 -5.78
C CYS A 387 -9.76 -2.38 -4.66
N ASP A 388 -10.96 -2.80 -4.25
CA ASP A 388 -11.71 -2.10 -3.21
C ASP A 388 -11.91 -3.00 -1.99
N ILE A 389 -11.52 -2.51 -0.81
CA ILE A 389 -11.63 -3.23 0.46
C ILE A 389 -12.50 -2.49 1.48
N ALA A 390 -13.24 -3.24 2.29
CA ALA A 390 -14.00 -2.66 3.40
C ALA A 390 -13.08 -2.25 4.57
N LEU A 391 -13.42 -1.15 5.22
CA LEU A 391 -12.72 -0.61 6.39
C LEU A 391 -13.63 -0.67 7.62
N ALA A 392 -13.03 -1.00 8.75
CA ALA A 392 -13.60 -0.85 10.07
C ALA A 392 -13.50 0.55 10.62
N LEU A 393 -14.35 0.84 11.60
CA LEU A 393 -14.28 2.05 12.40
C LEU A 393 -12.90 2.19 13.06
N GLY A 394 -12.29 3.35 12.89
CA GLY A 394 -10.99 3.66 13.46
C GLY A 394 -9.86 3.05 12.64
N LEU A 395 -8.89 2.43 13.33
CA LEU A 395 -7.63 1.98 12.74
C LEU A 395 -7.78 0.62 12.06
N ASN A 396 -7.35 0.54 10.79
CA ASN A 396 -7.32 -0.68 9.99
C ASN A 396 -5.88 -1.02 9.63
N ARG A 397 -5.51 -2.30 9.72
CA ARG A 397 -4.25 -2.82 9.22
C ARG A 397 -4.49 -3.49 7.87
N ILE A 398 -4.14 -2.80 6.79
CA ILE A 398 -4.35 -3.27 5.41
C ILE A 398 -3.05 -3.90 4.91
N LYS A 399 -3.08 -5.20 4.65
CA LYS A 399 -2.02 -5.92 3.97
C LYS A 399 -2.28 -5.88 2.47
N GLU A 400 -1.27 -5.45 1.73
CA GLU A 400 -1.29 -5.37 0.27
C GLU A 400 -0.33 -6.40 -0.30
N THR A 401 -0.72 -7.08 -1.37
CA THR A 401 0.13 -8.07 -2.05
C THR A 401 -0.09 -8.04 -3.56
N LEU A 402 1.01 -7.93 -4.31
CA LEU A 402 1.04 -8.06 -5.75
C LEU A 402 1.65 -9.41 -6.14
N LYS A 403 0.98 -10.17 -7.03
CA LYS A 403 1.49 -11.47 -7.51
C LYS A 403 1.38 -11.62 -9.03
N SER A 404 2.28 -12.41 -9.60
CA SER A 404 2.10 -13.06 -10.89
C SER A 404 2.10 -14.58 -10.67
N GLY A 405 0.94 -15.24 -10.80
CA GLY A 405 0.78 -16.60 -10.28
C GLY A 405 1.03 -16.64 -8.76
N GLU A 406 1.97 -17.46 -8.30
CA GLU A 406 2.39 -17.53 -6.89
C GLU A 406 3.63 -16.67 -6.60
N ARG A 407 4.28 -16.11 -7.64
CA ARG A 407 5.42 -15.21 -7.48
C ARG A 407 4.95 -13.90 -6.87
N ILE A 408 5.43 -13.61 -5.67
CA ILE A 408 5.19 -12.35 -4.99
C ILE A 408 6.09 -11.29 -5.63
N LEU A 409 5.48 -10.25 -6.18
CA LEU A 409 6.18 -9.10 -6.76
C LEU A 409 6.35 -7.99 -5.73
N TYR A 410 5.39 -7.84 -4.83
CA TYR A 410 5.43 -6.86 -3.75
C TYR A 410 4.49 -7.28 -2.62
N LYS A 411 4.84 -6.93 -1.39
CA LYS A 411 4.00 -7.15 -0.22
C LYS A 411 4.38 -6.17 0.88
N SER A 412 3.37 -5.52 1.45
CA SER A 412 3.51 -4.56 2.54
C SER A 412 2.24 -4.51 3.40
N ALA A 413 2.29 -3.76 4.50
CA ALA A 413 1.13 -3.52 5.35
C ALA A 413 1.11 -2.07 5.85
N TYR A 414 -0.08 -1.47 5.83
CA TYR A 414 -0.31 -0.06 6.13
C TYR A 414 -1.39 0.09 7.19
N ASP A 415 -1.26 1.15 7.96
CA ASP A 415 -2.30 1.58 8.89
C ASP A 415 -3.16 2.66 8.23
N VAL A 416 -4.47 2.42 8.15
CA VAL A 416 -5.46 3.32 7.54
C VAL A 416 -6.57 3.57 8.55
N SER A 417 -6.75 4.82 8.97
CA SER A 417 -7.85 5.21 9.86
C SER A 417 -9.07 5.65 9.07
N THR A 418 -10.27 5.34 9.54
CA THR A 418 -11.50 5.95 8.99
C THR A 418 -11.86 7.23 9.74
N ASP A 419 -12.29 8.26 9.02
CA ASP A 419 -12.94 9.44 9.59
C ASP A 419 -14.33 9.65 8.96
N PHE A 420 -15.34 9.11 9.63
CA PHE A 420 -16.73 9.23 9.17
C PHE A 420 -17.28 10.65 9.32
N ALA A 421 -16.68 11.51 10.15
CA ALA A 421 -17.13 12.89 10.27
C ALA A 421 -16.86 13.68 8.98
N GLN A 422 -15.84 13.31 8.22
CA GLN A 422 -15.54 13.90 6.92
C GLN A 422 -16.23 13.19 5.75
N PHE A 423 -17.11 12.21 6.01
CA PHE A 423 -17.81 11.50 4.96
C PHE A 423 -18.77 12.45 4.23
N PRO A 424 -18.64 12.65 2.91
CA PRO A 424 -19.54 13.53 2.18
C PRO A 424 -20.94 12.90 2.10
N PHE A 425 -21.98 13.71 2.31
CA PHE A 425 -23.34 13.27 2.04
C PHE A 425 -23.55 13.21 0.53
N SER A 426 -23.69 12.01 -0.04
CA SER A 426 -23.90 11.83 -1.47
C SER A 426 -24.93 10.72 -1.72
N VAL A 427 -26.14 11.14 -2.10
CA VAL A 427 -27.20 10.25 -2.59
C VAL A 427 -27.68 10.80 -3.94
N ASP A 428 -27.36 10.08 -5.00
CA ASP A 428 -27.70 10.39 -6.39
C ASP A 428 -29.15 9.96 -6.71
N LEU A 429 -30.09 10.60 -6.03
CA LEU A 429 -31.52 10.41 -6.23
C LEU A 429 -32.17 11.77 -6.50
N GLU A 430 -33.08 11.82 -7.48
CA GLU A 430 -33.60 13.10 -7.97
C GLU A 430 -34.33 13.90 -6.87
N GLY A 431 -33.80 15.09 -6.56
CA GLY A 431 -34.34 15.99 -5.55
C GLY A 431 -34.17 15.52 -4.12
N PHE A 432 -33.40 14.46 -3.89
CA PHE A 432 -33.14 13.92 -2.55
C PHE A 432 -32.31 14.90 -1.72
N LYS A 433 -32.83 15.22 -0.53
CA LYS A 433 -32.15 15.99 0.51
C LYS A 433 -32.58 15.44 1.86
N LEU A 434 -31.68 15.53 2.83
CA LEU A 434 -31.92 15.22 4.23
C LEU A 434 -31.84 16.51 5.03
N ASP A 435 -32.91 16.88 5.74
CA ASP A 435 -32.95 18.10 6.51
C ASP A 435 -31.92 18.05 7.66
N GLY A 436 -31.17 19.13 7.85
CA GLY A 436 -30.20 19.25 8.96
C GLY A 436 -28.90 18.47 8.78
N ALA A 437 -28.71 17.72 7.68
CA ALA A 437 -27.47 17.00 7.41
C ALA A 437 -26.58 17.77 6.42
N ALA A 438 -25.48 18.32 6.91
CA ALA A 438 -24.42 18.91 6.07
C ALA A 438 -23.35 17.89 5.66
N GLN A 439 -23.26 16.76 6.37
CA GLN A 439 -22.29 15.70 6.18
C GLN A 439 -22.99 14.35 6.15
N GLY A 440 -22.29 13.35 5.63
CA GLY A 440 -22.81 12.00 5.50
C GLY A 440 -22.78 11.20 6.81
N LEU A 441 -22.38 11.78 7.94
CA LEU A 441 -22.56 11.22 9.27
C LEU A 441 -23.54 12.08 10.07
N VAL A 442 -24.59 11.42 10.60
CA VAL A 442 -25.61 12.04 11.44
C VAL A 442 -25.53 11.42 12.85
N GLN A 443 -25.53 12.27 13.88
CA GLN A 443 -25.64 11.80 15.26
C GLN A 443 -27.12 11.70 15.64
N SER A 444 -27.50 10.62 16.31
CA SER A 444 -28.85 10.42 16.83
C SER A 444 -28.80 9.98 18.29
N ASP A 445 -29.55 10.65 19.15
CA ASP A 445 -29.74 10.24 20.55
C ASP A 445 -30.84 9.17 20.70
N SER A 446 -31.50 8.78 19.59
CA SER A 446 -32.57 7.79 19.55
C SER A 446 -32.15 6.54 18.77
N ALA A 447 -32.58 5.36 19.25
CA ALA A 447 -32.53 4.11 18.50
C ALA A 447 -33.63 4.02 17.42
N GLU A 448 -34.59 4.94 17.46
CA GLU A 448 -35.62 5.11 16.43
C GLU A 448 -35.63 6.57 15.96
N PRO A 449 -34.59 7.02 15.24
CA PRO A 449 -34.59 8.37 14.70
C PRO A 449 -35.62 8.51 13.59
N GLU A 450 -36.25 9.68 13.55
CA GLU A 450 -37.08 10.11 12.44
C GLU A 450 -36.33 11.20 11.68
N PHE A 451 -36.10 10.95 10.39
CA PHE A 451 -35.45 11.89 9.50
C PHE A 451 -36.46 12.49 8.52
N THR A 452 -36.33 13.77 8.22
CA THR A 452 -37.18 14.45 7.22
C THR A 452 -36.34 14.99 6.08
N GLY A 453 -36.98 15.23 4.94
CA GLY A 453 -36.30 15.82 3.80
C GLY A 453 -37.20 15.96 2.58
N THR A 454 -36.57 16.11 1.42
CA THR A 454 -37.27 16.17 0.13
C THR A 454 -36.78 15.10 -0.82
N SER A 455 -37.65 14.55 -1.67
CA SER A 455 -37.30 13.71 -2.82
C SER A 455 -38.41 13.84 -3.87
N LYS A 456 -38.06 13.79 -5.16
CA LYS A 456 -39.07 13.80 -6.23
C LYS A 456 -39.62 12.42 -6.55
N VAL A 457 -38.95 11.37 -6.11
CA VAL A 457 -39.30 9.98 -6.40
C VAL A 457 -39.37 9.15 -5.12
N PRO A 458 -40.23 8.11 -5.07
CA PRO A 458 -40.17 7.10 -4.02
C PRO A 458 -38.81 6.41 -4.01
N PHE A 459 -38.38 5.97 -2.83
CA PHE A 459 -37.11 5.27 -2.65
C PHE A 459 -37.21 4.23 -1.56
N ASN A 460 -36.20 3.37 -1.46
CA ASN A 460 -36.12 2.34 -0.45
C ASN A 460 -34.90 2.59 0.41
N VAL A 461 -35.05 2.35 1.71
CA VAL A 461 -33.96 2.39 2.67
C VAL A 461 -33.68 1.03 3.25
N GLN A 462 -32.40 0.78 3.48
CA GLN A 462 -31.93 -0.42 4.13
C GLN A 462 -30.84 -0.05 5.13
N VAL A 463 -30.96 -0.57 6.35
CA VAL A 463 -30.05 -0.24 7.44
C VAL A 463 -29.14 -1.42 7.73
N PHE A 464 -27.84 -1.13 7.85
CA PHE A 464 -26.80 -2.09 8.19
C PHE A 464 -26.12 -1.62 9.48
N LYS A 465 -26.14 -2.44 10.54
CA LYS A 465 -25.33 -2.15 11.72
C LYS A 465 -23.88 -2.55 11.45
N TRP A 466 -22.94 -1.68 11.82
CA TRP A 466 -21.53 -2.03 11.85
C TRP A 466 -21.18 -2.86 13.10
N ASP A 467 -20.48 -3.97 12.90
CA ASP A 467 -19.84 -4.78 13.92
C ASP A 467 -18.31 -4.74 13.74
N GLU A 468 -17.58 -4.53 14.84
CA GLU A 468 -16.13 -4.33 14.80
C GLU A 468 -15.34 -5.53 14.25
N ARG A 469 -15.89 -6.76 14.36
CA ARG A 469 -15.19 -7.97 13.91
C ARG A 469 -15.63 -8.44 12.54
N SER A 470 -16.92 -8.30 12.26
CA SER A 470 -17.58 -8.93 11.11
C SER A 470 -17.92 -7.94 10.01
N GLY A 471 -17.70 -6.65 10.24
CA GLY A 471 -18.14 -5.59 9.35
C GLY A 471 -19.64 -5.36 9.46
N TYR A 472 -20.32 -5.09 8.34
CA TYR A 472 -21.78 -4.92 8.38
C TYR A 472 -22.50 -6.23 8.65
N LEU A 473 -23.36 -6.20 9.67
CA LEU A 473 -24.29 -7.28 9.97
C LEU A 473 -25.39 -7.37 8.91
N GLN A 474 -26.17 -8.45 8.99
CA GLN A 474 -27.32 -8.65 8.11
C GLN A 474 -28.22 -7.41 8.14
N PRO A 475 -28.59 -6.86 6.96
CA PRO A 475 -29.38 -5.66 6.91
C PRO A 475 -30.80 -5.87 7.43
N THR A 476 -31.45 -4.78 7.79
CA THR A 476 -32.90 -4.76 7.99
C THR A 476 -33.63 -5.11 6.67
N PRO A 477 -34.90 -5.55 6.75
CA PRO A 477 -35.77 -5.52 5.59
C PRO A 477 -35.77 -4.12 4.97
N GLN A 478 -35.90 -4.06 3.65
CA GLN A 478 -36.05 -2.80 2.94
C GLN A 478 -37.38 -2.13 3.31
N GLN A 479 -37.34 -0.81 3.45
CA GLN A 479 -38.50 0.02 3.74
C GLN A 479 -38.68 1.04 2.63
N GLU A 480 -39.86 1.04 2.00
CA GLU A 480 -40.22 2.01 0.97
C GLU A 480 -40.68 3.32 1.61
N ILE A 481 -40.10 4.44 1.16
CA ILE A 481 -40.41 5.80 1.58
C ILE A 481 -41.07 6.52 0.41
N ASN A 482 -42.27 7.03 0.66
CA ASN A 482 -43.07 7.74 -0.32
C ASN A 482 -43.14 9.23 0.05
N PRO A 483 -42.53 10.13 -0.74
CA PRO A 483 -42.73 11.56 -0.57
C PRO A 483 -44.20 11.95 -0.81
N ASP A 484 -44.66 12.98 -0.12
CA ASP A 484 -45.97 13.59 -0.33
C ASP A 484 -46.04 14.39 -1.64
N GLU A 485 -47.20 15.00 -1.91
CA GLU A 485 -47.42 15.81 -3.13
C GLU A 485 -46.47 17.03 -3.24
N SER A 486 -45.90 17.50 -2.12
CA SER A 486 -44.89 18.57 -2.08
C SER A 486 -43.46 18.05 -2.24
N GLY A 487 -43.29 16.74 -2.35
CA GLY A 487 -42.01 16.05 -2.40
C GLY A 487 -41.35 15.91 -1.02
N ARG A 488 -42.07 16.12 0.09
CA ARG A 488 -41.54 15.94 1.44
C ARG A 488 -41.72 14.53 1.93
N TYR A 489 -40.75 14.00 2.66
CA TYR A 489 -40.85 12.68 3.25
C TYR A 489 -40.52 12.69 4.74
N VAL A 490 -41.01 11.65 5.40
CA VAL A 490 -40.61 11.25 6.75
C VAL A 490 -40.04 9.83 6.65
N MET A 491 -38.85 9.63 7.21
CA MET A 491 -38.08 8.40 7.15
C MET A 491 -37.76 7.94 8.57
N PRO A 492 -38.66 7.14 9.19
CA PRO A 492 -38.36 6.50 10.46
C PRO A 492 -37.37 5.36 10.22
N LEU A 493 -36.29 5.30 11.01
CA LEU A 493 -35.34 4.19 11.00
C LEU A 493 -35.46 3.36 12.27
N HIS A 494 -35.40 2.03 12.13
CA HIS A 494 -35.38 1.12 13.27
C HIS A 494 -33.97 0.59 13.51
N LEU A 495 -33.22 1.22 14.42
CA LEU A 495 -31.84 0.85 14.76
C LEU A 495 -31.82 -0.18 15.89
N THR A 496 -32.39 -1.35 15.61
CA THR A 496 -32.79 -2.37 16.61
C THR A 496 -31.63 -3.10 17.30
N GLN A 497 -30.39 -2.85 16.87
CA GLN A 497 -29.24 -3.60 17.33
C GLN A 497 -28.41 -2.82 18.37
N GLY A 498 -28.95 -1.73 18.94
CA GLY A 498 -28.34 -0.96 20.04
C GLY A 498 -27.33 0.10 19.60
N PRO A 499 -26.52 0.66 20.53
CA PRO A 499 -25.50 1.66 20.21
C PRO A 499 -24.52 1.23 19.12
N GLY A 500 -23.99 2.21 18.39
CA GLY A 500 -22.97 2.00 17.35
C GLY A 500 -23.19 2.81 16.09
N LEU A 501 -22.43 2.47 15.05
CA LEU A 501 -22.55 3.05 13.72
C LEU A 501 -23.49 2.20 12.86
N TYR A 502 -24.35 2.89 12.12
CA TYR A 502 -25.25 2.31 11.14
C TYR A 502 -25.01 2.95 9.79
N LYS A 503 -24.99 2.13 8.73
CA LYS A 503 -25.03 2.58 7.34
C LYS A 503 -26.47 2.52 6.85
N VAL A 504 -26.96 3.61 6.30
CA VAL A 504 -28.30 3.72 5.72
C VAL A 504 -28.12 3.82 4.21
N ASN A 505 -28.36 2.72 3.51
CA ASN A 505 -28.34 2.68 2.05
C ASN A 505 -29.68 3.18 1.51
N VAL A 506 -29.61 4.06 0.52
CA VAL A 506 -30.76 4.60 -0.21
C VAL A 506 -30.73 4.03 -1.62
N SER A 507 -31.82 3.41 -2.04
CA SER A 507 -31.92 2.77 -3.36
C SER A 507 -33.22 3.10 -4.07
N LEU A 508 -33.17 3.11 -5.40
CA LEU A 508 -34.35 3.21 -6.23
C LEU A 508 -34.83 1.81 -6.58
N SER A 509 -36.13 1.56 -6.48
CA SER A 509 -36.69 0.30 -6.97
C SER A 509 -37.32 0.47 -8.34
N GLU A 510 -36.94 -0.35 -9.29
CA GLU A 510 -37.53 -0.39 -10.62
C GLU A 510 -37.90 -1.82 -11.00
N TRP A 511 -38.93 -1.97 -11.84
CA TRP A 511 -39.26 -3.27 -12.43
C TRP A 511 -38.39 -3.51 -13.64
N VAL A 512 -37.55 -4.54 -13.57
CA VAL A 512 -36.68 -4.96 -14.67
C VAL A 512 -37.20 -6.27 -15.25
N THR A 513 -37.44 -6.30 -16.56
CA THR A 513 -37.85 -7.51 -17.24
C THR A 513 -36.63 -8.36 -17.57
N THR A 514 -36.61 -9.59 -17.07
CA THR A 514 -35.56 -10.56 -17.39
C THR A 514 -36.06 -11.60 -18.39
N PRO A 515 -35.23 -12.07 -19.34
CA PRO A 515 -35.66 -13.04 -20.36
C PRO A 515 -36.15 -14.39 -19.82
N ARG A 516 -35.78 -14.77 -18.59
CA ARG A 516 -36.09 -16.09 -18.00
C ARG A 516 -37.13 -16.08 -16.87
N SER A 517 -37.39 -14.93 -16.25
CA SER A 517 -38.15 -14.87 -14.98
C SER A 517 -39.28 -13.83 -14.97
N GLY A 518 -39.53 -13.14 -16.09
CA GLY A 518 -40.52 -12.05 -16.13
C GLY A 518 -40.00 -10.77 -15.47
N ALA A 519 -40.91 -9.89 -15.05
CA ALA A 519 -40.59 -8.65 -14.36
C ALA A 519 -40.19 -8.93 -12.90
N ILE A 520 -38.98 -8.54 -12.52
CA ILE A 520 -38.47 -8.58 -11.14
C ILE A 520 -38.28 -7.15 -10.64
N LYS A 521 -38.60 -6.89 -9.37
CA LYS A 521 -38.30 -5.60 -8.72
C LYS A 521 -36.80 -5.62 -8.38
N ALA A 522 -36.01 -4.81 -9.07
CA ALA A 522 -34.58 -4.64 -8.84
C ALA A 522 -34.34 -3.34 -8.06
N TYR A 523 -33.33 -3.35 -7.19
CA TYR A 523 -32.95 -2.20 -6.38
C TYR A 523 -31.59 -1.69 -6.84
N PHE A 524 -31.54 -0.42 -7.20
CA PHE A 524 -30.33 0.26 -7.65
C PHE A 524 -29.84 1.17 -6.53
N ASP A 525 -28.64 0.89 -6.00
CA ASP A 525 -28.00 1.74 -5.00
C ASP A 525 -27.81 3.15 -5.56
N LYS A 526 -28.28 4.15 -4.81
CA LYS A 526 -28.15 5.57 -5.13
C LYS A 526 -27.19 6.28 -4.19
N GLY A 527 -26.70 5.62 -3.15
CA GLY A 527 -25.80 6.20 -2.18
C GLY A 527 -26.21 5.87 -0.76
N HIS A 528 -25.46 6.41 0.19
CA HIS A 528 -25.66 6.11 1.59
C HIS A 528 -25.18 7.25 2.49
N PHE A 529 -25.62 7.19 3.74
CA PHE A 529 -25.10 8.00 4.82
C PHE A 529 -25.03 7.14 6.08
N TYR A 530 -24.48 7.70 7.14
CA TYR A 530 -24.22 7.04 8.40
C TYR A 530 -25.03 7.67 9.52
N VAL A 531 -25.49 6.84 10.43
CA VAL A 531 -26.12 7.27 11.68
C VAL A 531 -25.32 6.67 12.84
N LYS A 532 -24.83 7.51 13.75
CA LYS A 532 -24.19 7.06 14.98
C LYS A 532 -25.16 7.25 16.15
N VAL A 533 -25.38 6.17 16.88
CA VAL A 533 -26.14 6.14 18.13
C VAL A 533 -25.15 5.93 19.29
N PRO A 534 -25.16 6.79 20.32
CA PRO A 534 -24.21 6.75 21.43
C PRO A 534 -24.35 5.50 22.30
#